data_AF-A0A7S2U2J5-F1
#
_entry.id   AF-A0A7S2U2J5-F1
#
_cell.length_a   1.000
_cell.length_b   1.000
_cell.length_c   1.000
_cell.angle_alpha   90.00
_cell.angle_beta   90.00
_cell.angle_gamma   90.00
#
_symmetry.space_group_name_H-M   'P 1'
#
loop_
_entity.id
_entity.type
_entity.pdbx_description
1 polymer ?
#
loop_
_entity_poly.entity_id
_entity_poly.type
_entity_poly.pdbx_seq_one_letter_code
_entity_poly.pdbx_strand_id
1 'polypeptide(L)'
;RQLKAEMLKKKKKNSICLYFSNSIFIEENEEIIQYLINNLQIKILPINSSSGYPGFCKINYKRFYKSLKFCKRFYPHSHNVQATFLCKFLIKSHYKSHN
;
A
#
# COMPACT_ATOMS: atom_id res chain seq x y z
N ARG A 1 -6.97 15.69 1.10
CA ARG A 1 -7.89 14.51 1.07
C ARG A 1 -8.58 14.33 -0.29
N GLN A 2 -9.04 15.38 -0.97
CA GLN A 2 -9.72 15.28 -2.30
C GLN A 2 -8.84 14.74 -3.45
N LEU A 3 -7.60 15.22 -3.61
CA LEU A 3 -6.66 14.76 -4.67
C LEU A 3 -6.40 13.24 -4.66
N LYS A 4 -6.33 12.62 -3.46
CA LYS A 4 -6.11 11.18 -3.32
C LYS A 4 -7.30 10.36 -3.85
N ALA A 5 -8.52 10.83 -3.66
CA ALA A 5 -9.72 10.12 -4.15
C ALA A 5 -9.89 10.26 -5.68
N GLU A 6 -9.51 11.39 -6.26
CA GLU A 6 -9.65 11.64 -7.71
C GLU A 6 -8.73 10.77 -8.56
N MET A 7 -7.47 10.55 -8.15
CA MET A 7 -6.56 9.63 -8.86
C MET A 7 -7.07 8.18 -8.88
N LEU A 8 -7.95 7.80 -7.95
CA LEU A 8 -8.52 6.45 -7.83
C LEU A 8 -9.88 6.31 -8.52
N LYS A 9 -10.63 7.39 -8.76
CA LYS A 9 -11.91 7.37 -9.49
C LYS A 9 -11.75 7.03 -10.98
N LYS A 10 -10.60 7.33 -11.58
CA LYS A 10 -10.33 7.13 -13.02
C LYS A 10 -9.67 5.78 -13.35
N LYS A 11 -9.98 4.71 -12.60
CA LYS A 11 -9.24 3.44 -12.69
C LYS A 11 -9.98 2.35 -13.45
N LYS A 12 -9.28 1.77 -14.43
CA LYS A 12 -9.69 0.54 -15.12
C LYS A 12 -9.68 -0.62 -14.12
N LYS A 13 -10.79 -1.35 -14.04
CA LYS A 13 -10.91 -2.54 -13.20
C LYS A 13 -9.90 -3.61 -13.67
N ASN A 14 -9.45 -4.48 -12.76
CA ASN A 14 -8.41 -5.50 -12.99
C ASN A 14 -7.04 -4.93 -13.41
N SER A 15 -6.69 -3.73 -12.94
CA SER A 15 -5.37 -3.13 -13.20
C SER A 15 -4.45 -3.24 -11.98
N ILE A 16 -3.17 -3.45 -12.26
CA ILE A 16 -2.10 -3.39 -11.26
C ILE A 16 -1.67 -1.93 -11.11
N CYS A 17 -1.62 -1.45 -9.88
CA CYS A 17 -1.15 -0.12 -9.52
C CYS A 17 0.05 -0.23 -8.58
N LEU A 18 0.92 0.77 -8.64
CA LEU A 18 1.98 0.99 -7.67
C LEU A 18 1.68 2.29 -6.91
N TYR A 19 1.67 2.20 -5.59
CA TYR A 19 1.72 3.36 -4.72
C TYR A 19 3.17 3.60 -4.30
N PHE A 20 3.63 4.84 -4.42
CA PHE A 20 4.93 5.28 -3.94
C PHE A 20 4.79 6.56 -3.11
N SER A 21 5.66 6.74 -2.14
CA SER A 21 5.70 7.93 -1.27
C SER A 21 7.11 8.15 -0.76
N ASN A 22 7.55 9.42 -0.68
CA ASN A 22 8.85 9.81 -0.14
C ASN A 22 8.75 10.23 1.35
N SER A 23 7.89 9.53 2.10
CA SER A 23 7.59 9.84 3.49
C SER A 23 7.88 8.65 4.41
N ILE A 24 8.34 8.95 5.62
CA ILE A 24 8.49 7.97 6.71
C ILE A 24 7.23 7.83 7.58
N PHE A 25 6.24 8.71 7.42
CA PHE A 25 5.07 8.75 8.30
C PHE A 25 4.09 7.62 7.97
N ILE A 26 3.48 7.04 9.01
CA ILE A 26 2.58 5.88 8.90
C ILE A 26 1.23 6.33 8.31
N GLU A 27 0.81 7.54 8.68
CA GLU A 27 -0.40 8.25 8.24
C GLU A 27 -0.39 8.48 6.73
N GLU A 28 0.82 8.62 6.16
CA GLU A 28 1.03 8.81 4.73
C GLU A 28 1.33 7.51 4.00
N ASN A 29 1.41 6.37 4.70
CA ASN A 29 1.82 5.09 4.13
C ASN A 29 0.81 3.99 4.48
N GLU A 30 1.02 3.25 5.56
CA GLU A 30 0.18 2.12 5.96
C GLU A 30 -1.29 2.52 6.16
N GLU A 31 -1.57 3.70 6.70
CA GLU A 31 -2.96 4.17 6.85
C GLU A 31 -3.65 4.43 5.51
N ILE A 32 -2.92 4.95 4.52
CA ILE A 32 -3.47 5.12 3.18
C ILE A 32 -3.77 3.77 2.56
N ILE A 33 -2.82 2.83 2.61
CA ILE A 33 -3.03 1.50 2.04
C ILE A 33 -4.17 0.77 2.75
N GLN A 34 -4.25 0.87 4.07
CA GLN A 34 -5.36 0.34 4.87
C GLN A 34 -6.70 0.97 4.45
N TYR A 35 -6.75 2.28 4.27
CA TYR A 35 -7.92 2.99 3.75
C TYR A 35 -8.31 2.49 2.36
N LEU A 36 -7.34 2.23 1.47
CA LEU A 36 -7.62 1.68 0.15
C LEU A 36 -8.18 0.26 0.23
N ILE A 37 -7.67 -0.61 1.10
CA ILE A 37 -8.22 -1.97 1.29
C ILE A 37 -9.67 -1.90 1.80
N ASN A 38 -9.95 -0.97 2.73
CA ASN A 38 -11.27 -0.86 3.33
C ASN A 38 -12.32 -0.28 2.36
N ASN A 39 -11.94 0.71 1.55
CA ASN A 39 -12.89 1.43 0.70
C ASN A 39 -12.89 0.96 -0.75
N LEU A 40 -11.87 0.23 -1.17
CA LEU A 40 -11.73 -0.29 -2.53
C LEU A 40 -11.41 -1.78 -2.46
N GLN A 41 -11.93 -2.55 -3.42
CA GLN A 41 -11.60 -3.97 -3.55
C GLN A 41 -10.19 -4.16 -4.12
N ILE A 42 -9.16 -3.86 -3.32
CA ILE A 42 -7.77 -4.06 -3.69
C ILE A 42 -7.16 -5.30 -3.03
N LYS A 43 -6.24 -5.95 -3.74
CA LYS A 43 -5.40 -7.02 -3.20
C LYS A 43 -3.95 -6.59 -3.29
N ILE A 44 -3.27 -6.49 -2.15
CA ILE A 44 -1.82 -6.24 -2.14
C ILE A 44 -1.11 -7.43 -2.76
N LEU A 45 -0.16 -7.13 -3.65
CA LEU A 45 0.69 -8.10 -4.31
C LEU A 45 2.11 -8.00 -3.74
N PRO A 46 2.84 -9.12 -3.63
CA PRO A 46 4.25 -9.09 -3.25
C PRO A 46 5.07 -8.29 -4.26
N ILE A 47 6.05 -7.55 -3.75
CA ILE A 47 7.10 -6.92 -4.54
C ILE A 47 8.31 -7.88 -4.52
N ASN A 48 8.76 -8.29 -5.70
CA ASN A 48 9.91 -9.19 -5.87
C ASN A 48 11.23 -8.44 -5.64
N SER A 49 11.40 -7.86 -4.46
CA SER A 49 12.64 -7.20 -4.03
C SER A 49 13.05 -7.79 -2.69
N SER A 50 14.28 -8.30 -2.62
CA SER A 50 14.92 -8.72 -1.37
C SER A 50 15.23 -7.53 -0.46
N SER A 51 15.40 -6.34 -1.04
CA SER A 51 15.70 -5.10 -0.33
C SER A 51 14.47 -4.47 0.33
N GLY A 52 14.72 -3.59 1.29
CA GLY A 52 13.70 -2.85 2.03
C GLY A 52 13.02 -3.65 3.14
N TYR A 53 12.63 -2.95 4.20
CA TYR A 53 11.88 -3.53 5.32
C TYR A 53 10.41 -3.75 4.94
N PRO A 54 9.75 -4.76 5.53
CA PRO A 54 8.32 -4.94 5.33
C PRO A 54 7.52 -3.76 5.89
N GLY A 55 6.37 -3.48 5.28
CA GLY A 55 5.39 -2.54 5.84
C GLY A 55 4.87 -3.01 7.19
N PHE A 56 4.43 -2.07 8.04
CA PHE A 56 3.95 -2.42 9.36
C PHE A 56 2.60 -3.14 9.33
N CYS A 57 2.52 -4.29 10.00
CA CYS A 57 1.24 -4.97 10.28
C CYS A 57 0.68 -4.58 11.67
N LYS A 58 1.57 -4.17 12.57
CA LYS A 58 1.24 -3.69 13.92
C LYS A 58 2.30 -2.67 14.32
N ILE A 59 1.86 -1.53 14.84
CA ILE A 59 2.74 -0.50 15.39
C ILE A 59 1.98 0.30 16.44
N ASN A 60 2.56 0.45 17.62
CA ASN A 60 1.91 1.03 18.79
C ASN A 60 0.54 0.39 19.04
N TYR A 61 -0.53 1.19 19.05
CA TYR A 61 -1.92 0.77 19.19
C TYR A 61 -2.61 0.47 17.85
N LYS A 62 -1.97 0.75 16.70
CA LYS A 62 -2.55 0.55 15.36
C LYS A 62 -2.31 -0.88 14.88
N ARG A 63 -3.36 -1.48 14.32
CA ARG A 63 -3.32 -2.81 13.67
C ARG A 63 -3.72 -2.65 12.21
N PHE A 64 -2.89 -3.19 11.32
CA PHE A 64 -3.09 -3.17 9.88
C PHE A 64 -3.29 -4.58 9.34
N TYR A 65 -3.81 -4.71 8.12
CA TYR A 65 -3.90 -6.01 7.46
C TYR A 65 -2.52 -6.67 7.33
N LYS A 66 -2.48 -8.00 7.58
CA LYS A 66 -1.25 -8.81 7.45
C LYS A 66 -0.62 -8.74 6.05
N SER A 67 -1.40 -8.38 5.03
CA SER A 67 -0.92 -8.21 3.66
C SER A 67 -0.01 -6.98 3.48
N LEU A 68 -0.02 -6.01 4.40
CA LEU A 68 0.90 -4.87 4.36
C LEU A 68 2.37 -5.28 4.53
N LYS A 69 2.66 -6.49 5.02
CA LYS A 69 4.02 -7.06 5.01
C LYS A 69 4.65 -7.14 3.62
N PHE A 70 3.83 -7.13 2.57
CA PHE A 70 4.29 -7.17 1.18
C PHE A 70 4.70 -5.78 0.65
N CYS A 71 4.36 -4.72 1.36
CA CYS A 71 4.88 -3.38 1.09
C CYS A 71 6.35 -3.28 1.50
N LYS A 72 7.06 -2.30 0.93
CA LYS A 72 8.48 -2.08 1.19
C LYS A 72 8.74 -0.68 1.72
N ARG A 73 9.51 -0.59 2.80
CA ARG A 73 10.02 0.64 3.40
C ARG A 73 11.53 0.69 3.21
N PHE A 74 12.02 1.83 2.75
CA PHE A 74 13.44 2.12 2.63
C PHE A 74 13.75 3.32 3.49
N TYR A 75 14.84 3.25 4.26
CA TYR A 75 15.27 4.35 5.11
C TYR A 75 16.68 4.78 4.73
N PRO A 76 16.99 6.09 4.82
CA PRO A 76 18.31 6.61 4.48
C PRO A 76 19.46 5.91 5.20
N HIS A 77 19.32 5.73 6.51
CA HIS A 77 20.36 5.14 7.36
C HIS A 77 20.64 3.65 7.08
N SER A 78 19.67 2.92 6.50
CA SER A 78 19.79 1.48 6.26
C SER A 78 20.10 1.13 4.80
N HIS A 79 19.73 2.01 3.86
CA HIS A 79 19.70 1.67 2.44
C HIS A 79 20.42 2.68 1.55
N ASN A 80 20.99 3.77 2.10
CA ASN A 80 21.61 4.87 1.34
C ASN A 80 20.69 5.43 0.24
N VAL A 81 19.37 5.37 0.44
CA VAL A 81 18.36 5.92 -0.46
C VAL A 81 17.42 6.84 0.30
N GLN A 82 16.72 7.72 -0.42
CA GLN A 82 15.68 8.54 0.19
C GLN A 82 14.62 7.66 0.88
N ALA A 83 14.06 8.19 1.98
CA ALA A 83 12.98 7.53 2.68
C ALA A 83 11.82 7.25 1.72
N THR A 84 11.55 5.97 1.47
CA THR A 84 10.62 5.56 0.41
C THR A 84 9.69 4.47 0.91
N PHE A 85 8.41 4.56 0.58
CA PHE A 85 7.42 3.52 0.77
C PHE A 85 6.85 3.05 -0.57
N LEU A 86 6.81 1.74 -0.81
CA LEU A 86 6.26 1.12 -2.01
C LEU A 86 5.17 0.10 -1.67
N CYS A 87 4.06 0.16 -2.39
CA CYS A 87 3.00 -0.85 -2.32
C CYS A 87 2.46 -1.17 -3.71
N LYS A 88 2.58 -2.44 -4.13
CA LYS A 88 2.00 -2.95 -5.37
C LYS A 88 0.65 -3.60 -5.04
N PHE A 89 -0.40 -3.25 -5.78
CA PHE A 89 -1.73 -3.82 -5.56
C PHE A 89 -2.52 -3.97 -6.85
N LEU A 90 -3.40 -4.97 -6.88
CA LEU A 90 -4.39 -5.18 -7.93
C LEU A 90 -5.72 -4.57 -7.49
N ILE A 91 -6.33 -3.77 -8.36
CA ILE A 91 -7.70 -3.29 -8.18
C ILE A 91 -8.62 -4.31 -8.82
N LYS A 92 -9.44 -4.98 -8.01
CA LYS A 92 -10.41 -5.94 -8.52
C LYS A 92 -11.62 -5.20 -9.09
N SER A 93 -12.11 -5.69 -10.24
CA SER A 93 -13.50 -5.48 -10.61
C SER A 93 -14.39 -6.10 -9.52
N HIS A 94 -15.54 -5.49 -9.21
CA HIS A 94 -16.60 -6.15 -8.45
C HIS A 94 -16.90 -7.52 -9.07
N TYR A 95 -16.28 -8.56 -8.53
CA TYR A 95 -16.75 -9.92 -8.64
C TYR A 95 -17.39 -10.21 -7.29
N LYS A 96 -18.73 -10.23 -7.27
CA LYS A 96 -19.46 -10.90 -6.20
C LYS A 96 -19.00 -12.35 -6.23
N SER A 97 -18.11 -12.74 -5.33
CA SER A 97 -18.04 -14.14 -4.91
C SER A 97 -19.26 -14.34 -4.01
N HIS A 98 -20.39 -14.72 -4.61
CA HIS A 98 -21.40 -15.47 -3.89
C HIS A 98 -20.75 -16.81 -3.53
N ASN A 99 -20.43 -16.98 -2.26
CA ASN A 99 -20.54 -18.25 -1.59
C ASN A 99 -21.66 -18.10 -0.58
#